data_AF-A0A6A7LDY5-F1
#
_entry.id   AF-A0A6A7LDY5-F1
#
_cell.length_a   1.000
_cell.length_b   1.000
_cell.length_c   1.000
_cell.angle_alpha   90.00
_cell.angle_beta   90.00
_cell.angle_gamma   90.00
#
_symmetry.space_group_name_H-M   'P 1'
#
loop_
_entity.id
_entity.type
_entity.pdbx_description
1 polymer ?
#
loop_
_entity_poly.entity_id
_entity_poly.type
_entity_poly.pdbx_seq_one_letter_code
_entity_poly.pdbx_strand_id
1 'polypeptide(L)' 'MELQKLLSMNCKIESVHPAMLASDAEVNIVTVTVICPEGAPHTIRAYREEASALREYVRLLKLKE' A
#
# COMPACT_ATOMS: atom_id res chain seq x y z
N MET A 1 -4.42 -7.61 7.52
CA MET A 1 -4.38 -6.78 6.30
C MET A 1 -3.76 -7.57 5.15
N GLU A 2 -4.30 -7.43 3.94
CA GLU A 2 -3.83 -8.13 2.73
C GLU A 2 -2.37 -7.80 2.38
N LEU A 3 -1.99 -6.53 2.52
CA LEU A 3 -0.62 -6.07 2.29
C LEU A 3 0.41 -6.79 3.17
N GLN A 4 0.10 -7.01 4.45
CA GLN A 4 1.00 -7.71 5.36
C GLN A 4 1.25 -9.16 4.91
N LYS A 5 0.23 -9.84 4.39
CA LYS A 5 0.39 -11.21 3.85
C LYS A 5 1.33 -11.21 2.64
N LEU A 6 1.15 -10.25 1.73
CA LEU A 6 2.00 -10.11 0.54
C LEU A 6 3.45 -9.77 0.92
N LEU A 7 3.67 -8.89 1.90
CA LEU A 7 5.00 -8.59 2.42
C LEU A 7 5.66 -9.81 3.07
N SER A 8 4.88 -10.64 3.79
CA SER A 8 5.36 -11.93 4.34
C SER A 8 5.72 -12.95 3.26
N MET A 9 5.16 -12.83 2.05
CA MET A 9 5.52 -13.64 0.87
C MET A 9 6.70 -13.06 0.08
N ASN A 10 7.47 -12.14 0.69
CA ASN A 10 8.62 -11.48 0.06
C ASN A 10 8.24 -10.57 -1.12
N CYS A 11 6.97 -10.17 -1.24
CA CYS A 11 6.54 -9.18 -2.22
C CYS A 11 6.99 -7.78 -1.80
N LYS A 12 7.40 -6.95 -2.76
CA LYS A 12 7.89 -5.59 -2.54
C LYS A 12 6.88 -4.56 -3.02
N ILE A 13 6.72 -3.46 -2.30
CA ILE A 13 5.87 -2.36 -2.74
C ILE A 13 6.53 -1.66 -3.92
N GLU A 14 5.87 -1.65 -5.06
CA GLU A 14 6.32 -0.96 -6.26
C GLU A 14 5.81 0.49 -6.27
N SER A 15 4.51 0.69 -6.03
CA SER A 15 3.88 2.01 -6.12
C SER A 15 2.65 2.12 -5.24
N VAL A 16 2.33 3.36 -4.83
CA VAL A 16 1.20 3.67 -3.96
C VAL A 16 0.48 4.88 -4.56
N HIS A 17 -0.81 4.72 -4.82
CA HIS A 17 -1.68 5.73 -5.38
C HIS A 17 -2.89 6.01 -4.46
N PRO A 18 -3.32 7.27 -4.32
CA PRO A 18 -2.60 8.46 -4.74
C PRO A 18 -1.33 8.66 -3.91
N ALA A 19 -0.39 9.45 -4.45
CA ALA A 19 0.86 9.73 -3.78
C ALA A 19 0.59 10.25 -2.36
N MET A 20 1.43 9.86 -1.41
CA MET A 20 1.25 10.09 0.04
C MET A 20 1.15 11.57 0.46
N LEU A 21 1.32 12.50 -0.48
CA LEU A 21 1.19 13.95 -0.32
C LEU A 21 -0.18 14.51 -0.75
N ALA A 22 -1.05 13.72 -1.38
CA ALA A 22 -2.40 14.18 -1.72
C ALA A 22 -3.22 14.37 -0.43
N SER A 23 -3.78 15.56 -0.25
CA SER A 23 -4.57 15.96 0.93
C SER A 23 -5.51 14.88 1.43
N ASP A 24 -5.46 14.64 2.73
CA ASP A 24 -6.22 13.63 3.48
C ASP A 24 -7.75 13.78 3.32
N ALA A 25 -8.22 14.95 2.87
CA ALA A 25 -9.64 15.30 2.79
C ALA A 25 -10.39 14.76 1.56
N GLU A 26 -9.70 14.27 0.51
CA GLU A 26 -10.36 13.89 -0.77
C GLU A 26 -10.13 12.43 -1.21
N VAL A 27 -9.24 11.71 -0.53
CA VAL A 27 -8.83 10.38 -0.98
C VAL A 27 -9.60 9.28 -0.24
N ASN A 28 -10.75 8.90 -0.79
CA ASN A 28 -11.54 7.76 -0.28
C ASN A 28 -10.95 6.38 -0.63
N ILE A 29 -9.87 6.32 -1.43
CA ILE A 29 -9.33 5.06 -1.96
C ILE A 29 -7.80 5.12 -2.04
N VAL A 30 -7.12 4.12 -1.48
CA VAL A 30 -5.67 3.92 -1.64
C VAL A 30 -5.43 2.62 -2.38
N THR A 31 -4.62 2.68 -3.42
CA THR A 31 -4.18 1.57 -4.25
C THR A 31 -2.70 1.34 -4.05
N VAL A 32 -2.31 0.16 -3.59
CA VAL A 32 -0.91 -0.24 -3.43
C VAL A 32 -0.62 -1.36 -4.43
N THR A 33 0.35 -1.12 -5.30
CA THR A 33 0.88 -2.13 -6.20
C THR A 33 2.12 -2.73 -5.56
N VAL A 34 2.13 -4.06 -5.42
CA VAL A 34 3.28 -4.83 -4.93
C VAL A 34 3.70 -5.82 -6.00
N ILE A 35 5.00 -6.04 -6.15
CA ILE A 35 5.57 -7.07 -7.03
C ILE A 35 6.04 -8.22 -6.16
N CYS A 36 5.47 -9.39 -6.41
CA CYS A 36 5.93 -10.63 -5.79
C CYS A 36 7.13 -11.21 -6.54
N PRO A 37 7.98 -12.01 -5.88
CA PRO A 37 9.12 -12.68 -6.52
C PRO A 37 8.71 -13.62 -7.66
N GLU A 38 7.43 -14.03 -7.72
CA GLU A 38 6.83 -14.77 -8.83
C GLU A 38 6.70 -13.93 -10.13
N GLY A 39 6.97 -12.62 -10.06
CA GLY A 39 6.96 -11.71 -11.21
C GLY A 39 5.59 -11.10 -11.53
N ALA A 40 4.53 -11.52 -10.84
CA ALA A 40 3.19 -10.94 -11.00
C ALA A 40 2.99 -9.72 -10.08
N PRO A 41 2.55 -8.56 -10.61
CA PRO A 41 2.14 -7.43 -9.80
C PRO A 41 0.76 -7.67 -9.18
N HIS A 42 0.67 -7.54 -7.87
CA HIS A 42 -0.58 -7.56 -7.12
C HIS A 42 -1.00 -6.15 -6.75
N THR A 43 -2.27 -5.83 -7.01
CA THR A 43 -2.83 -4.51 -6.73
C THR A 43 -3.84 -4.63 -5.58
N ILE A 44 -3.58 -3.92 -4.49
CA ILE A 44 -4.43 -3.89 -3.30
C ILE A 44 -5.17 -2.57 -3.30
N ARG A 45 -6.51 -2.60 -3.20
CA ARG A 45 -7.33 -1.38 -3.11
C ARG A 45 -8.03 -1.37 -1.76
N ALA A 46 -7.72 -0.37 -0.94
CA ALA A 46 -8.36 -0.11 0.32
C ALA A 46 -9.22 1.15 0.22
N TYR A 47 -10.33 1.18 0.96
CA TYR A 47 -11.33 2.25 0.88
C TYR A 47 -11.56 2.88 2.26
N ARG A 48 -11.87 4.17 2.29
CA ARG A 48 -12.24 4.94 3.50
C ARG A 48 -11.25 4.74 4.66
N GLU A 49 -11.70 4.17 5.77
CA GLU A 49 -10.89 3.92 6.97
C GLU A 49 -9.73 2.97 6.69
N GLU A 50 -9.97 1.95 5.86
CA GLU A 50 -8.96 0.98 5.49
C GLU A 50 -7.86 1.63 4.62
N ALA A 51 -8.23 2.62 3.80
CA ALA A 51 -7.29 3.40 3.01
C ALA A 51 -6.33 4.21 3.89
N SER A 52 -6.85 4.85 4.95
CA SER A 52 -6.05 5.59 5.92
C SER A 52 -5.07 4.67 6.66
N ALA A 53 -5.55 3.54 7.17
CA ALA A 53 -4.71 2.55 7.85
C ALA A 53 -3.62 1.97 6.93
N LEU A 54 -3.96 1.66 5.67
CA LEU A 54 -3.00 1.12 4.69
C LEU A 54 -1.92 2.15 4.36
N ARG A 55 -2.30 3.42 4.22
CA ARG A 55 -1.38 4.53 3.95
C ARG A 55 -0.40 4.73 5.10
N GLU A 56 -0.90 4.82 6.33
CA GLU A 56 -0.06 4.94 7.53
C GLU A 56 0.90 3.75 7.66
N TYR A 57 0.42 2.53 7.42
CA TYR A 57 1.24 1.34 7.45
C TYR A 57 2.39 1.40 6.42
N VAL A 58 2.10 1.79 5.18
CA VAL A 58 3.13 1.96 4.14
C VAL A 58 4.11 3.09 4.51
N ARG A 59 3.64 4.16 5.17
CA ARG A 59 4.48 5.27 5.64
C ARG A 59 5.48 4.78 6.68
N LEU A 60 5.01 3.99 7.65
CA LEU A 60 5.83 3.42 8.72
C LEU A 60 6.85 2.40 8.17
N LEU A 61 6.50 1.67 7.11
CA LEU A 61 7.42 0.76 6.44
C LEU A 61 8.58 1.52 5.77
N LYS A 62 8.30 2.61 5.05
CA LYS A 62 9.32 3.43 4.37
C LYS A 62 10.29 4.15 5.32
N LEU A 63 9.91 4.32 6.59
CA LEU A 63 10.76 4.95 7.62
C LEU A 63 11.73 3.97 8.31
N LYS A 64 11.60 2.67 8.05
CA LYS A 64 12.45 1.62 8.64
C LYS A 64 13.56 1.12 7.71
N GLU A 65 13.62 1.59 6.47
CA GLU A 65 14.75 1.36 5.54
C GLU A 65 15.88 2.36 5.77
#